data_AF-A0A2E4XV30-F1
#
_entry.id   AF-A0A2E4XV30-F1
#
_cell.length_a   1.000
_cell.length_b   1.000
_cell.length_c   1.000
_cell.angle_alpha   90.00
_cell.angle_beta   90.00
_cell.angle_gamma   90.00
#
_symmetry.space_group_name_H-M   'P 1'
#
loop_
_entity.id
_entity.type
_entity.pdbx_description
1 polymer ?
#
loop_
_entity_poly.entity_id
_entity_poly.type
_entity_poly.pdbx_seq_one_letter_code
_entity_poly.pdbx_strand_id
1 'polypeptide(L)'
;MEATSQTMTETAEQTSQQAGTVASAAEEMTVNVQTVASAAEQLSGSIQEISDRVQESSGITQTATLTANDTQEKVRGLSEAADRIGEVVNLINDIAEQTNLLALNATIEAARAGDAGKGFAVVASEVKSLANQTTQATESISQQVIGVQNATREAVNSMDQIVEVINRINEIGGSIAAAVEEQSATTGEIARNVQQAAAGSQEVSGSILKVNEAASESGAAAGQVYSASSELSREAEHLRELVQTFLEEVRAA
;
A
#
# COMPACT_ATOMS: atom_id res chain seq x y z
N MET A 1 57.36 21.75 -38.58
CA MET A 1 56.32 20.72 -38.79
C MET A 1 56.48 19.55 -37.82
N GLU A 2 57.71 19.11 -37.49
CA GLU A 2 57.97 18.08 -36.46
C GLU A 2 57.26 18.36 -35.11
N ALA A 3 57.43 19.56 -34.54
CA ALA A 3 56.77 19.92 -33.27
C ALA A 3 55.23 19.84 -33.37
N THR A 4 54.65 20.28 -34.48
CA THR A 4 53.20 20.20 -34.72
C THR A 4 52.72 18.76 -34.81
N SER A 5 53.45 17.89 -35.51
CA SER A 5 53.12 16.46 -35.58
C SER A 5 53.24 15.76 -34.22
N GLN A 6 54.24 16.11 -33.40
CA GLN A 6 54.34 15.57 -32.03
C GLN A 6 53.13 15.96 -31.18
N THR A 7 52.74 17.24 -31.19
CA THR A 7 51.52 17.69 -30.50
C THR A 7 50.25 17.00 -31.00
N MET A 8 50.15 16.73 -32.31
CA MET A 8 49.02 15.97 -32.86
C MET A 8 48.99 14.53 -32.37
N THR A 9 50.14 13.84 -32.31
CA THR A 9 50.23 12.49 -31.75
C THR A 9 49.83 12.47 -30.28
N GLU A 10 50.34 13.40 -29.46
CA GLU A 10 49.95 13.52 -28.05
C GLU A 10 48.45 13.77 -27.88
N THR A 11 47.87 14.65 -28.72
CA THR A 11 46.43 14.94 -28.67
C THR A 11 45.59 13.72 -29.09
N ALA A 12 46.04 12.96 -30.09
CA ALA A 12 45.40 11.72 -30.52
C ALA A 12 45.43 10.65 -29.42
N GLU A 13 46.57 10.45 -28.77
CA GLU A 13 46.71 9.53 -27.64
C GLU A 13 45.80 9.92 -26.47
N GLN A 14 45.79 11.21 -26.10
CA GLN A 14 44.89 11.72 -25.07
C GLN A 14 43.41 11.50 -25.42
N THR A 15 43.03 11.76 -26.68
CA THR A 15 41.66 11.56 -27.16
C THR A 15 41.26 10.08 -27.11
N SER A 16 42.16 9.18 -27.50
CA SER A 16 41.94 7.73 -27.42
C SER A 16 41.75 7.27 -25.97
N GLN A 17 42.55 7.78 -25.04
CA GLN A 17 42.43 7.44 -23.62
C GLN A 17 41.13 7.98 -23.00
N GLN A 18 40.74 9.20 -23.35
CA GLN A 18 39.46 9.78 -22.93
C GLN A 18 38.28 8.98 -23.52
N ALA A 19 38.39 8.56 -24.79
CA ALA A 19 37.40 7.72 -25.46
C ALA A 19 37.24 6.37 -24.75
N GLY A 20 38.33 5.73 -24.32
CA GLY A 20 38.28 4.51 -23.52
C GLY A 20 37.55 4.71 -22.18
N THR A 21 37.81 5.83 -21.50
CA THR A 21 37.15 6.15 -20.23
C THR A 21 35.64 6.34 -20.40
N VAL A 22 35.23 7.03 -21.46
CA VAL A 22 33.81 7.24 -21.80
C VAL A 22 33.13 5.92 -22.21
N ALA A 23 33.82 5.04 -22.93
CA ALA A 23 33.31 3.72 -23.28
C ALA A 23 33.00 2.87 -22.02
N SER A 24 33.95 2.80 -21.08
CA SER A 24 33.73 2.09 -19.81
C SER A 24 32.57 2.67 -19.00
N ALA A 25 32.43 4.00 -18.95
CA ALA A 25 31.31 4.64 -18.28
C ALA A 25 29.96 4.33 -18.94
N ALA A 26 29.92 4.22 -20.27
CA ALA A 26 28.71 3.84 -21.01
C ALA A 26 28.32 2.37 -20.77
N GLU A 27 29.29 1.46 -20.66
CA GLU A 27 29.06 0.07 -20.27
C GLU A 27 28.50 -0.04 -18.85
N GLU A 28 29.10 0.68 -17.90
CA GLU A 28 28.61 0.72 -16.51
C GLU A 28 27.18 1.27 -16.43
N MET A 29 26.89 2.34 -17.19
CA MET A 29 25.54 2.89 -17.29
C MET A 29 24.53 1.85 -17.81
N THR A 30 24.92 1.05 -18.81
CA THR A 30 24.06 -0.02 -19.35
C THR A 30 23.71 -1.05 -18.27
N VAL A 31 24.67 -1.45 -17.44
CA VAL A 31 24.45 -2.38 -16.32
C VAL A 31 23.52 -1.76 -15.26
N ASN A 32 23.71 -0.49 -14.94
CA ASN A 32 22.87 0.22 -13.99
C ASN A 32 21.42 0.34 -14.50
N VAL A 33 21.24 0.67 -15.77
CA VAL A 33 19.92 0.75 -16.40
C VAL A 33 19.21 -0.61 -16.40
N GLN A 34 19.92 -1.72 -16.68
CA GLN A 34 19.35 -3.07 -16.59
C GLN A 34 18.89 -3.42 -15.16
N THR A 35 19.63 -2.97 -14.16
CA THR A 35 19.27 -3.15 -12.74
C THR A 35 17.99 -2.39 -12.40
N VAL A 36 17.88 -1.14 -12.84
CA VAL A 36 16.66 -0.33 -12.64
C VAL A 36 15.47 -0.93 -13.42
N ALA A 37 15.68 -1.46 -14.63
CA ALA A 37 14.64 -2.15 -15.40
C ALA A 37 14.05 -3.32 -14.61
N SER A 38 14.93 -4.15 -14.04
CA SER A 38 14.53 -5.33 -13.25
C SER A 38 13.76 -4.90 -11.99
N ALA A 39 14.21 -3.83 -11.32
CA ALA A 39 13.50 -3.27 -10.16
C ALA A 39 12.11 -2.72 -10.53
N ALA A 40 11.97 -2.07 -11.70
CA ALA A 40 10.69 -1.57 -12.19
C ALA A 40 9.71 -2.71 -12.51
N GLU A 41 10.18 -3.81 -13.11
CA GLU A 41 9.38 -5.01 -13.33
C GLU A 41 8.91 -5.64 -12.02
N GLN A 42 9.80 -5.77 -11.03
CA GLN A 42 9.43 -6.27 -9.70
C GLN A 42 8.40 -5.36 -9.02
N LEU A 43 8.58 -4.05 -9.08
CA LEU A 43 7.60 -3.08 -8.56
C LEU A 43 6.25 -3.22 -9.25
N SER A 44 6.22 -3.41 -10.57
CA SER A 44 4.97 -3.65 -11.31
C SER A 44 4.25 -4.90 -10.82
N GLY A 45 4.98 -5.98 -10.52
CA GLY A 45 4.41 -7.19 -9.93
C GLY A 45 3.83 -6.95 -8.54
N SER A 46 4.56 -6.25 -7.67
CA SER A 46 4.08 -5.90 -6.32
C SER A 46 2.85 -4.97 -6.36
N ILE A 47 2.80 -4.00 -7.28
CA ILE A 47 1.65 -3.12 -7.47
C ILE A 47 0.41 -3.94 -7.85
N GLN A 48 0.54 -4.91 -8.75
CA GLN A 48 -0.57 -5.79 -9.13
C GLN A 48 -1.06 -6.62 -7.93
N GLU A 49 -0.15 -7.20 -7.16
CA GLU A 49 -0.52 -7.96 -5.95
C GLU A 49 -1.26 -7.08 -4.93
N ILE A 50 -0.78 -5.85 -4.69
CA ILE A 50 -1.46 -4.90 -3.80
C ILE A 50 -2.86 -4.56 -4.33
N SER A 51 -3.00 -4.33 -5.63
CA SER A 51 -4.30 -4.09 -6.26
C SER A 51 -5.29 -5.23 -6.00
N ASP A 52 -4.84 -6.47 -6.21
CA ASP A 52 -5.67 -7.67 -5.99
C ASP A 52 -6.07 -7.79 -4.51
N ARG A 53 -5.15 -7.51 -3.58
CA ARG A 53 -5.40 -7.50 -2.13
C ARG A 53 -6.38 -6.42 -1.69
N VAL A 54 -6.31 -5.24 -2.29
CA VAL A 54 -7.27 -4.15 -2.02
C VAL A 54 -8.67 -4.54 -2.49
N GLN A 55 -8.78 -5.17 -3.65
CA GLN A 55 -10.06 -5.65 -4.17
C GLN A 55 -10.64 -6.79 -3.33
N GLU A 56 -9.81 -7.74 -2.90
CA GLU A 56 -10.20 -8.78 -1.93
C GLU A 56 -10.72 -8.18 -0.62
N SER A 57 -9.98 -7.21 -0.06
CA SER A 57 -10.37 -6.49 1.16
C SER A 57 -11.70 -5.75 1.02
N SER A 58 -11.96 -5.14 -0.15
CA SER A 58 -13.26 -4.51 -0.45
C SER A 58 -14.41 -5.51 -0.46
N GLY A 59 -14.22 -6.70 -1.03
CA GLY A 59 -15.21 -7.78 -0.99
C GLY A 59 -15.49 -8.30 0.44
N ILE A 60 -14.44 -8.42 1.25
CA ILE A 60 -14.56 -8.84 2.66
C ILE A 60 -15.33 -7.79 3.46
N THR A 61 -14.99 -6.50 3.32
CA THR A 61 -15.68 -5.41 4.01
C THR A 61 -17.15 -5.32 3.61
N GLN A 62 -17.49 -5.49 2.34
CA GLN A 62 -18.88 -5.53 1.90
C GLN A 62 -19.67 -6.68 2.56
N THR A 63 -19.06 -7.86 2.64
CA THR A 63 -19.65 -9.03 3.31
C THR A 63 -19.81 -8.81 4.82
N ALA A 64 -18.83 -8.16 5.45
CA ALA A 64 -18.88 -7.81 6.87
C ALA A 64 -20.03 -6.82 7.16
N THR A 65 -20.23 -5.81 6.31
CA THR A 65 -21.35 -4.85 6.43
C THR A 65 -22.70 -5.57 6.34
N LEU A 66 -22.88 -6.48 5.38
CA LEU A 66 -24.12 -7.26 5.26
C LEU A 66 -24.38 -8.10 6.52
N THR A 67 -23.32 -8.74 7.05
CA THR A 67 -23.42 -9.58 8.25
C THR A 67 -23.74 -8.75 9.50
N ALA A 68 -23.15 -7.57 9.64
CA ALA A 68 -23.43 -6.65 10.74
C ALA A 68 -24.88 -6.16 10.70
N ASN A 69 -25.40 -5.81 9.52
CA ASN A 69 -26.78 -5.38 9.34
C ASN A 69 -27.79 -6.50 9.67
N ASP A 70 -27.57 -7.72 9.18
CA ASP A 70 -28.41 -8.89 9.52
C ASP A 70 -28.38 -9.18 11.03
N THR A 71 -27.22 -9.06 11.66
CA THR A 71 -27.09 -9.22 13.12
C THR A 71 -27.86 -8.12 13.86
N GLN A 72 -27.79 -6.87 13.40
CA GLN A 72 -28.53 -5.75 13.98
C GLN A 72 -30.05 -5.98 13.89
N GLU A 73 -30.56 -6.48 12.77
CA GLU A 73 -31.97 -6.82 12.60
C GLU A 73 -32.42 -7.90 13.58
N LYS A 74 -31.63 -8.97 13.73
CA LYS A 74 -31.91 -10.05 14.70
C LYS A 74 -31.93 -9.56 16.14
N VAL A 75 -30.99 -8.69 16.52
CA VAL A 75 -30.95 -8.10 17.87
C VAL A 75 -32.13 -7.15 18.12
N ARG A 76 -32.54 -6.38 17.11
CA ARG A 76 -33.77 -5.57 17.20
C ARG A 76 -35.00 -6.45 17.43
N GLY A 77 -35.12 -7.57 16.72
CA GLY A 77 -36.19 -8.55 16.95
C GLY A 77 -36.18 -9.13 18.38
N LEU A 78 -35.00 -9.37 18.97
CA LEU A 78 -34.88 -9.77 20.37
C LEU A 78 -35.35 -8.67 21.33
N SER A 79 -35.05 -7.39 21.04
CA SER A 79 -35.52 -6.27 21.83
C SER A 79 -37.04 -6.18 21.82
N GLU A 80 -37.67 -6.28 20.65
CA GLU A 80 -39.14 -6.27 20.53
C GLU A 80 -39.79 -7.45 21.25
N ALA A 81 -39.16 -8.63 21.20
CA ALA A 81 -39.63 -9.80 21.94
C ALA A 81 -39.54 -9.59 23.46
N ALA A 82 -38.45 -8.98 23.95
CA ALA A 82 -38.29 -8.64 25.35
C ALA A 82 -39.32 -7.61 25.82
N ASP A 83 -39.64 -6.61 24.99
CA ASP A 83 -40.69 -5.61 25.28
C ASP A 83 -42.06 -6.28 25.46
N ARG A 84 -42.43 -7.19 24.54
CA ARG A 84 -43.68 -7.98 24.65
C ARG A 84 -43.71 -8.87 25.89
N ILE A 85 -42.58 -9.47 26.27
CA ILE A 85 -42.50 -10.24 27.52
C ILE A 85 -42.72 -9.30 28.71
N GLY A 86 -42.14 -8.11 28.70
CA GLY A 86 -42.35 -7.09 29.74
C GLY A 86 -43.83 -6.72 29.90
N GLU A 87 -44.55 -6.50 28.80
CA GLU A 87 -46.00 -6.25 28.81
C GLU A 87 -46.79 -7.41 29.44
N VAL A 88 -46.44 -8.66 29.10
CA VAL A 88 -47.08 -9.86 29.67
C VAL A 88 -46.77 -10.00 31.16
N VAL A 89 -45.54 -9.74 31.58
CA VAL A 89 -45.14 -9.79 33.00
C VAL A 89 -45.91 -8.77 33.82
N ASN A 90 -46.07 -7.54 33.30
CA ASN A 90 -46.88 -6.51 33.95
C ASN A 90 -48.35 -6.95 34.10
N LEU A 91 -48.94 -7.52 33.06
CA LEU A 91 -50.31 -8.05 33.12
C LEU A 91 -50.45 -9.18 34.17
N ILE A 92 -49.46 -10.07 34.28
CA ILE A 92 -49.48 -11.15 35.29
C ILE A 92 -49.37 -10.54 36.70
N ASN A 93 -48.57 -9.50 36.87
CA ASN A 93 -48.45 -8.78 38.14
C ASN A 93 -49.79 -8.15 38.55
N ASP A 94 -50.46 -7.44 37.63
CA ASP A 94 -51.79 -6.85 37.84
C ASP A 94 -52.83 -7.92 38.23
N ILE A 95 -52.82 -9.07 37.56
CA ILE A 95 -53.70 -10.21 37.87
C ILE A 95 -53.39 -10.77 39.27
N ALA A 96 -52.12 -10.88 39.65
CA ALA A 96 -51.71 -11.35 40.96
C ALA A 96 -52.15 -10.40 42.07
N GLU A 97 -52.00 -9.09 41.89
CA GLU A 97 -52.50 -8.07 42.82
C GLU A 97 -54.02 -8.13 42.97
N GLN A 98 -54.76 -8.24 41.87
CA GLN A 98 -56.21 -8.38 41.89
C GLN A 98 -56.65 -9.68 42.59
N THR A 99 -55.93 -10.77 42.35
CA THR A 99 -56.17 -12.08 43.01
C THR A 99 -55.91 -11.99 44.52
N ASN A 100 -54.85 -11.30 44.93
CA ASN A 100 -54.54 -11.04 46.34
C ASN A 100 -55.65 -10.22 47.02
N LEU A 101 -56.19 -9.19 46.34
CA LEU A 101 -57.32 -8.40 46.82
C LEU A 101 -58.61 -9.24 46.94
N LEU A 102 -58.90 -10.08 45.94
CA LEU A 102 -60.04 -11.01 45.99
C LEU A 102 -59.92 -12.01 47.13
N ALA A 103 -58.72 -12.57 47.33
CA ALA A 103 -58.43 -13.50 48.43
C ALA A 103 -58.58 -12.82 49.79
N LEU A 104 -58.13 -11.57 49.93
CA LEU A 104 -58.32 -10.76 51.14
C LEU A 104 -59.82 -10.57 51.46
N ASN A 105 -60.62 -10.18 50.46
CA ASN A 105 -62.07 -10.04 50.62
C ASN A 105 -62.73 -11.36 51.02
N ALA A 106 -62.30 -12.48 50.43
CA ALA A 106 -62.78 -13.81 50.80
C ALA A 106 -62.39 -14.19 52.24
N THR A 107 -61.18 -13.84 52.70
CA THR A 107 -60.77 -14.02 54.10
C THR A 107 -61.66 -13.22 55.06
N ILE A 108 -62.01 -11.98 54.70
CA ILE A 108 -62.91 -11.12 55.50
C ILE A 108 -64.30 -11.75 55.61
N GLU A 109 -64.87 -12.20 54.49
CA GLU A 109 -66.21 -12.79 54.49
C GLU A 109 -66.24 -14.17 55.19
N ALA A 110 -65.17 -14.96 55.06
CA ALA A 110 -65.01 -16.21 55.79
C ALA A 110 -64.95 -15.99 57.32
N ALA A 111 -64.26 -14.93 57.78
CA ALA A 111 -64.26 -14.55 59.19
C ALA A 111 -65.65 -14.11 59.67
N ARG A 112 -66.42 -13.44 58.80
CA ARG A 112 -67.79 -13.00 59.08
C ARG A 112 -68.79 -14.15 59.21
N ALA A 113 -68.57 -15.25 58.48
CA ALA A 113 -69.36 -16.48 58.56
C ALA A 113 -69.06 -17.34 59.81
N GLY A 114 -68.08 -16.97 60.64
CA GLY A 114 -67.75 -17.66 61.89
C GLY A 114 -67.30 -19.10 61.66
N ASP A 115 -67.85 -20.04 62.45
CA ASP A 115 -67.45 -21.46 62.38
C ASP A 115 -67.76 -22.13 61.03
N ALA A 116 -68.79 -21.67 60.32
CA ALA A 116 -69.15 -22.18 58.98
C ALA A 116 -68.15 -21.77 57.89
N GLY A 117 -67.37 -20.70 58.12
CA GLY A 117 -66.41 -20.15 57.15
C GLY A 117 -64.99 -20.72 57.24
N LYS A 118 -64.68 -21.57 58.22
CA LYS A 118 -63.29 -22.04 58.48
C LYS A 118 -62.63 -22.70 57.28
N GLY A 119 -63.34 -23.54 56.52
CA GLY A 119 -62.81 -24.16 55.31
C GLY A 119 -62.52 -23.14 54.19
N PHE A 120 -63.39 -22.14 54.04
CA PHE A 120 -63.20 -21.04 53.10
C PHE A 120 -62.03 -20.13 53.49
N ALA A 121 -61.81 -19.90 54.79
CA ALA A 121 -60.70 -19.10 55.29
C ALA A 121 -59.34 -19.71 54.94
N VAL A 122 -59.21 -21.04 55.02
CA VAL A 122 -57.97 -21.75 54.64
C VAL A 122 -57.69 -21.59 53.15
N VAL A 123 -58.70 -21.80 52.29
CA VAL A 123 -58.55 -21.64 50.84
C VAL A 123 -58.19 -20.19 50.49
N ALA A 124 -58.87 -19.21 51.10
CA ALA A 124 -58.57 -17.79 50.86
C ALA A 124 -57.12 -17.43 51.26
N SER A 125 -56.63 -17.96 52.39
CA SER A 125 -55.23 -17.77 52.81
C SER A 125 -54.23 -18.40 51.83
N GLU A 126 -54.54 -19.58 51.30
CA GLU A 126 -53.68 -20.27 50.32
C GLU A 126 -53.62 -19.49 49.00
N VAL A 127 -54.77 -19.03 48.49
CA VAL A 127 -54.83 -18.17 47.28
C VAL A 127 -54.05 -16.88 47.49
N LYS A 128 -54.16 -16.26 48.68
CA LYS A 128 -53.39 -15.07 49.03
C LYS A 128 -51.87 -15.34 49.03
N SER A 129 -51.44 -16.48 49.56
CA SER A 129 -50.03 -16.90 49.55
C SER A 129 -49.52 -17.09 48.12
N LEU A 130 -50.26 -17.80 47.28
CA LEU A 130 -49.92 -18.01 45.86
C LEU A 130 -49.81 -16.67 45.11
N ALA A 131 -50.76 -15.76 45.31
CA ALA A 131 -50.74 -14.44 44.66
C ALA A 131 -49.49 -13.62 45.04
N ASN A 132 -49.07 -13.66 46.31
CA ASN A 132 -47.82 -13.01 46.74
C ASN A 132 -46.58 -13.68 46.12
N GLN A 133 -46.56 -15.02 46.04
CA GLN A 133 -45.46 -15.74 45.36
C GLN A 133 -45.40 -15.38 43.87
N THR A 134 -46.54 -15.28 43.19
CA THR A 134 -46.61 -14.84 41.80
C THR A 134 -46.10 -13.41 41.63
N THR A 135 -46.43 -12.50 42.55
CA THR A 135 -45.93 -11.12 42.53
C THR A 135 -44.40 -11.08 42.65
N GLN A 136 -43.83 -11.83 43.60
CA GLN A 136 -42.37 -11.93 43.75
C GLN A 136 -41.68 -12.56 42.52
N ALA A 137 -42.28 -13.60 41.95
CA ALA A 137 -41.75 -14.25 40.76
C ALA A 137 -41.78 -13.31 39.53
N THR A 138 -42.88 -12.58 39.33
CA THR A 138 -43.00 -11.60 38.23
C THR A 138 -42.03 -10.44 38.38
N GLU A 139 -41.78 -9.96 39.60
CA GLU A 139 -40.77 -8.93 39.86
C GLU A 139 -39.36 -9.41 39.48
N SER A 140 -39.00 -10.64 39.85
CA SER A 140 -37.72 -11.24 39.45
C SER A 140 -37.59 -11.41 37.94
N ILE A 141 -38.67 -11.80 37.24
CA ILE A 141 -38.67 -11.92 35.77
C ILE A 141 -38.54 -10.53 35.14
N SER A 142 -39.24 -9.52 35.67
CA SER A 142 -39.15 -8.14 35.17
C SER A 142 -37.71 -7.62 35.23
N GLN A 143 -36.97 -7.90 36.31
CA GLN A 143 -35.55 -7.53 36.41
C GLN A 143 -34.70 -8.23 35.34
N GLN A 144 -34.97 -9.51 35.05
CA GLN A 144 -34.26 -10.24 33.98
C GLN A 144 -34.58 -9.67 32.59
N VAL A 145 -35.84 -9.32 32.32
CA VAL A 145 -36.27 -8.71 31.05
C VAL A 145 -35.57 -7.37 30.83
N ILE A 146 -35.48 -6.51 31.86
CA ILE A 146 -34.73 -5.25 31.79
C ILE A 146 -33.25 -5.52 31.50
N GLY A 147 -32.66 -6.54 32.13
CA GLY A 147 -31.28 -6.97 31.85
C GLY A 147 -31.08 -7.35 30.38
N VAL A 148 -32.01 -8.12 29.81
CA VAL A 148 -31.98 -8.51 28.39
C VAL A 148 -32.12 -7.28 27.48
N GLN A 149 -33.06 -6.37 27.76
CA GLN A 149 -33.26 -5.14 26.98
C GLN A 149 -32.02 -4.23 26.98
N ASN A 150 -31.33 -4.15 28.12
CA ASN A 150 -30.09 -3.38 28.20
C ASN A 150 -28.97 -4.03 27.40
N ALA A 151 -28.80 -5.36 27.52
CA ALA A 151 -27.81 -6.10 26.75
C ALA A 151 -28.06 -6.03 25.23
N THR A 152 -29.32 -6.09 24.79
CA THR A 152 -29.65 -5.93 23.36
C THR A 152 -29.33 -4.53 22.86
N ARG A 153 -29.60 -3.48 23.66
CA ARG A 153 -29.26 -2.09 23.30
C ARG A 153 -27.75 -1.89 23.19
N GLU A 154 -26.98 -2.44 24.12
CA GLU A 154 -25.51 -2.42 24.07
C GLU A 154 -24.96 -3.16 22.84
N ALA A 155 -25.57 -4.30 22.48
CA ALA A 155 -25.22 -5.05 21.29
C ALA A 155 -25.50 -4.27 20.00
N VAL A 156 -26.64 -3.57 19.90
CA VAL A 156 -26.95 -2.69 18.75
C VAL A 156 -25.92 -1.57 18.62
N ASN A 157 -25.61 -0.88 19.71
CA ASN A 157 -24.60 0.19 19.70
C ASN A 157 -23.22 -0.33 19.27
N SER A 158 -22.85 -1.52 19.71
CA SER A 158 -21.59 -2.17 19.32
C SER A 158 -21.59 -2.51 17.82
N MET A 159 -22.72 -2.94 17.27
CA MET A 159 -22.87 -3.19 15.82
C MET A 159 -22.76 -1.91 15.00
N ASP A 160 -23.34 -0.80 15.46
CA ASP A 160 -23.21 0.49 14.78
C ASP A 160 -21.74 0.95 14.72
N GLN A 161 -20.98 0.78 15.81
CA GLN A 161 -19.54 1.05 15.84
C GLN A 161 -18.75 0.15 14.90
N ILE A 162 -19.11 -1.14 14.79
CA ILE A 162 -18.50 -2.07 13.84
C ILE A 162 -18.74 -1.61 12.39
N VAL A 163 -19.96 -1.19 12.06
CA VAL A 163 -20.29 -0.66 10.73
C VAL A 163 -19.48 0.60 10.42
N GLU A 164 -19.31 1.51 11.38
CA GLU A 164 -18.47 2.69 11.21
C GLU A 164 -17.01 2.31 10.90
N VAL A 165 -16.43 1.36 11.65
CA VAL A 165 -15.07 0.87 11.42
C VAL A 165 -14.94 0.24 10.04
N ILE A 166 -15.92 -0.57 9.60
CA ILE A 166 -15.91 -1.19 8.27
C ILE A 166 -15.95 -0.13 7.16
N ASN A 167 -16.79 0.91 7.30
CA ASN A 167 -16.85 2.00 6.34
C ASN A 167 -15.51 2.74 6.23
N ARG A 168 -14.84 3.00 7.36
CA ARG A 168 -13.49 3.59 7.37
C ARG A 168 -12.46 2.70 6.68
N ILE A 169 -12.54 1.38 6.85
CA ILE A 169 -11.66 0.44 6.12
C ILE A 169 -11.91 0.54 4.60
N ASN A 170 -13.17 0.67 4.17
CA ASN A 170 -13.50 0.81 2.76
C ASN A 170 -12.98 2.13 2.16
N GLU A 171 -13.08 3.24 2.90
CA GLU A 171 -12.49 4.54 2.49
C GLU A 171 -10.96 4.47 2.37
N ILE A 172 -10.29 3.82 3.33
CA ILE A 172 -8.85 3.57 3.27
C ILE A 172 -8.51 2.70 2.06
N GLY A 173 -9.28 1.64 1.81
CA GLY A 173 -9.12 0.77 0.65
C GLY A 173 -9.21 1.54 -0.67
N GLY A 174 -10.20 2.44 -0.81
CA GLY A 174 -10.32 3.33 -1.97
C GLY A 174 -9.13 4.28 -2.13
N SER A 175 -8.62 4.83 -1.03
CA SER A 175 -7.44 5.69 -1.05
C SER A 175 -6.18 4.93 -1.48
N ILE A 176 -6.01 3.69 -1.01
CA ILE A 176 -4.91 2.82 -1.42
C ILE A 176 -5.05 2.47 -2.91
N ALA A 177 -6.25 2.15 -3.39
CA ALA A 177 -6.47 1.86 -4.82
C ALA A 177 -6.03 3.02 -5.71
N ALA A 178 -6.41 4.26 -5.36
CA ALA A 178 -5.97 5.44 -6.09
C ALA A 178 -4.44 5.63 -6.08
N ALA A 179 -3.79 5.41 -4.93
CA ALA A 179 -2.33 5.47 -4.83
C ALA A 179 -1.64 4.37 -5.65
N VAL A 180 -2.22 3.17 -5.73
CA VAL A 180 -1.73 2.04 -6.53
C VAL A 180 -1.82 2.36 -8.03
N GLU A 181 -2.91 2.99 -8.48
CA GLU A 181 -3.05 3.45 -9.88
C GLU A 181 -1.97 4.49 -10.23
N GLU A 182 -1.72 5.47 -9.36
CA GLU A 182 -0.66 6.47 -9.54
C GLU A 182 0.75 5.84 -9.56
N GLN A 183 1.01 4.90 -8.65
CA GLN A 183 2.26 4.15 -8.63
C GLN A 183 2.45 3.32 -9.90
N SER A 184 1.39 2.69 -10.42
CA SER A 184 1.43 1.92 -11.67
C SER A 184 1.83 2.81 -12.85
N ALA A 185 1.22 4.00 -12.97
CA ALA A 185 1.56 4.97 -13.99
C ALA A 185 3.03 5.43 -13.89
N THR A 186 3.48 5.74 -12.68
CA THR A 186 4.86 6.18 -12.40
C THR A 186 5.88 5.09 -12.70
N THR A 187 5.65 3.85 -12.28
CA THR A 187 6.51 2.71 -12.61
C THR A 187 6.57 2.45 -14.12
N GLY A 188 5.44 2.63 -14.82
CA GLY A 188 5.40 2.59 -16.28
C GLY A 188 6.23 3.69 -16.95
N GLU A 189 6.27 4.90 -16.39
CA GLU A 189 7.15 5.98 -16.85
C GLU A 189 8.63 5.68 -16.58
N ILE A 190 8.96 5.13 -15.40
CA ILE A 190 10.32 4.70 -15.08
C ILE A 190 10.80 3.67 -16.10
N ALA A 191 9.99 2.65 -16.41
CA ALA A 191 10.34 1.64 -17.40
C ALA A 191 10.62 2.24 -18.79
N ARG A 192 9.81 3.22 -19.24
CA ARG A 192 10.06 3.94 -20.50
C ARG A 192 11.36 4.75 -20.47
N ASN A 193 11.61 5.50 -19.39
CA ASN A 193 12.82 6.31 -19.24
C ASN A 193 14.09 5.44 -19.19
N VAL A 194 14.01 4.28 -18.55
CA VAL A 194 15.07 3.27 -18.50
C VAL A 194 15.39 2.75 -19.90
N GLN A 195 14.37 2.40 -20.70
CA GLN A 195 14.58 1.97 -22.10
C GLN A 195 15.26 3.07 -22.94
N GLN A 196 14.84 4.33 -22.77
CA GLN A 196 15.47 5.45 -23.46
C GLN A 196 16.93 5.65 -23.01
N ALA A 197 17.20 5.55 -21.71
CA ALA A 197 18.55 5.63 -21.17
C ALA A 197 19.46 4.51 -21.72
N ALA A 198 18.96 3.28 -21.80
CA ALA A 198 19.69 2.14 -22.38
C ALA A 198 20.08 2.41 -23.84
N ALA A 199 19.12 2.89 -24.65
CA ALA A 199 19.37 3.25 -26.04
C ALA A 199 20.42 4.36 -26.15
N GLY A 200 20.34 5.39 -25.30
CA GLY A 200 21.32 6.46 -25.23
C GLY A 200 22.73 5.97 -24.85
N SER A 201 22.85 5.06 -23.87
CA SER A 201 24.14 4.46 -23.51
C SER A 201 24.76 3.66 -24.66
N GLN A 202 23.94 2.91 -25.41
CA GLN A 202 24.41 2.19 -26.60
C GLN A 202 24.86 3.13 -27.71
N GLU A 203 24.14 4.23 -27.94
CA GLU A 203 24.52 5.24 -28.92
C GLU A 203 25.84 5.94 -28.55
N VAL A 204 26.03 6.27 -27.26
CA VAL A 204 27.30 6.85 -26.76
C VAL A 204 28.45 5.86 -26.95
N SER A 205 28.24 4.57 -26.63
CA SER A 205 29.26 3.53 -26.85
C SER A 205 29.61 3.38 -28.33
N GLY A 206 28.63 3.38 -29.24
CA GLY A 206 28.89 3.35 -30.68
C GLY A 206 29.61 4.61 -31.20
N SER A 207 29.26 5.78 -30.66
CA SER A 207 29.87 7.06 -31.06
C SER A 207 31.31 7.17 -30.57
N ILE A 208 31.61 6.69 -29.37
CA ILE A 208 32.95 6.79 -28.79
C ILE A 208 33.95 5.85 -29.46
N LEU A 209 33.49 4.71 -30.00
CA LEU A 209 34.31 3.85 -30.85
C LEU A 209 34.79 4.59 -32.11
N LYS A 210 33.91 5.36 -32.76
CA LYS A 210 34.26 6.19 -33.93
C LYS A 210 35.24 7.30 -33.58
N VAL A 211 35.08 7.94 -32.41
CA VAL A 211 36.04 8.95 -31.92
C VAL A 211 37.41 8.33 -31.68
N ASN A 212 37.46 7.13 -31.11
CA ASN A 212 38.70 6.41 -30.88
C ASN A 212 39.40 6.04 -32.20
N GLU A 213 38.63 5.58 -33.20
CA GLU A 213 39.14 5.30 -34.55
C GLU A 213 39.72 6.56 -35.21
N ALA A 214 38.98 7.68 -35.19
CA ALA A 214 39.44 8.95 -35.75
C ALA A 214 40.69 9.50 -35.04
N ALA A 215 40.80 9.32 -33.72
CA ALA A 215 42.00 9.65 -32.97
C ALA A 215 43.19 8.79 -33.40
N SER A 216 42.99 7.48 -33.57
CA SER A 216 44.03 6.55 -34.04
C SER A 216 44.52 6.93 -35.45
N GLU A 217 43.61 7.22 -36.39
CA GLU A 217 43.97 7.70 -37.73
C GLU A 217 44.74 9.02 -37.69
N SER A 218 44.32 9.97 -36.84
CA SER A 218 45.00 11.26 -36.68
C SER A 218 46.42 11.09 -36.13
N GLY A 219 46.62 10.19 -35.18
CA GLY A 219 47.94 9.84 -34.64
C GLY A 219 48.84 9.20 -35.70
N ALA A 220 48.29 8.30 -36.52
CA ALA A 220 49.04 7.69 -37.63
C ALA A 220 49.46 8.73 -38.69
N ALA A 221 48.55 9.63 -39.08
CA ALA A 221 48.83 10.72 -40.02
C ALA A 221 49.88 11.68 -39.46
N ALA A 222 49.80 12.03 -38.17
CA ALA A 222 50.80 12.85 -37.49
C ALA A 222 52.18 12.18 -37.50
N GLY A 223 52.25 10.86 -37.26
CA GLY A 223 53.49 10.08 -37.38
C GLY A 223 54.10 10.14 -38.79
N GLN A 224 53.28 10.06 -39.84
CA GLN A 224 53.75 10.21 -41.23
C GLN A 224 54.29 11.61 -41.51
N VAL A 225 53.60 12.66 -41.03
CA VAL A 225 54.06 14.05 -41.17
C VAL A 225 55.38 14.28 -40.41
N TYR A 226 55.53 13.68 -39.23
CA TYR A 226 56.76 13.72 -38.46
C TYR A 226 57.92 13.11 -39.26
N SER A 227 57.75 11.88 -39.76
CA SER A 227 58.76 11.20 -40.58
C SER A 227 59.16 12.01 -41.81
N ALA A 228 58.18 12.51 -42.58
CA ALA A 228 58.46 13.32 -43.77
C ALA A 228 59.17 14.65 -43.44
N SER A 229 58.80 15.29 -42.33
CA SER A 229 59.45 16.52 -41.87
C SER A 229 60.89 16.27 -41.43
N SER A 230 61.14 15.14 -40.77
CA SER A 230 62.47 14.73 -40.32
C SER A 230 63.40 14.41 -41.49
N GLU A 231 62.89 13.68 -42.49
CA GLU A 231 63.61 13.43 -43.75
C GLU A 231 63.94 14.74 -44.47
N LEU A 232 62.97 15.65 -44.60
CA LEU A 232 63.20 16.95 -45.25
C LEU A 232 64.24 17.79 -44.50
N SER A 233 64.21 17.78 -43.16
CA SER A 233 65.20 18.49 -42.35
C SER A 233 66.60 17.91 -42.53
N ARG A 234 66.72 16.58 -42.62
CA ARG A 234 67.99 15.90 -42.87
C ARG A 234 68.53 16.20 -44.27
N GLU A 235 67.68 16.21 -45.29
CA GLU A 235 68.07 16.56 -46.65
C GLU A 235 68.47 18.04 -46.79
N ALA A 236 67.79 18.94 -46.08
CA ALA A 236 68.15 20.35 -46.03
C ALA A 236 69.52 20.58 -45.39
N GLU A 237 69.84 19.88 -44.30
CA GLU A 237 71.16 19.93 -43.65
C GLU A 237 72.25 19.41 -44.59
N HIS A 238 71.99 18.29 -45.27
CA HIS A 238 72.91 17.70 -46.26
C HIS A 238 73.17 18.66 -47.44
N LEU A 239 72.13 19.29 -48.00
CA LEU A 239 72.28 20.32 -49.03
C LEU A 239 73.10 21.52 -48.52
N ARG A 240 72.93 21.91 -47.26
CA ARG A 240 73.68 23.00 -46.64
C ARG A 240 75.16 22.68 -46.55
N GLU A 241 75.50 21.46 -46.13
CA GLU A 241 76.89 20.97 -46.11
C GLU A 241 77.50 20.92 -47.52
N LEU A 242 76.75 20.43 -48.52
CA LEU A 242 77.20 20.38 -49.91
C LEU A 242 77.48 21.78 -50.47
N VAL A 243 76.58 22.75 -50.22
CA VAL A 243 76.77 24.14 -50.65
C VAL A 243 77.95 24.78 -49.94
N GLN A 244 78.13 24.54 -48.64
CA GLN A 244 79.27 25.06 -47.88
C GLN A 244 80.59 24.52 -48.44
N THR A 245 80.66 23.20 -48.67
CA THR A 245 81.83 22.54 -49.26
C THR A 245 82.16 23.10 -50.64
N PHE A 246 81.15 23.25 -51.50
CA PHE A 246 81.32 23.85 -52.82
C PHE A 246 81.86 25.30 -52.76
N LEU A 247 81.34 26.12 -51.84
CA LEU A 247 81.81 27.50 -51.64
C LEU A 247 83.26 27.56 -51.12
N GLU A 248 83.66 26.60 -50.28
CA GLU A 248 85.04 26.46 -49.80
C GLU A 248 86.00 26.05 -50.93
N GLU A 249 85.61 25.08 -51.77
CA GLU A 249 86.37 24.66 -52.95
C GLU A 249 86.54 25.81 -53.97
N VAL A 250 85.48 26.58 -54.24
CA VAL A 250 85.55 27.73 -55.15
C VAL A 250 86.41 28.87 -54.59
N ARG A 251 86.48 29.06 -53.26
CA ARG A 251 87.37 30.05 -52.63
C ARG A 251 88.84 29.62 -52.60
N ALA A 252 89.11 28.32 -52.70
CA ALA A 252 90.46 27.77 -52.71
C ALA A 252 91.08 27.71 -54.13
N ALA A 253 90.26 27.91 -55.18
CA ALA A 253 90.66 27.98 -56.58
C ALA A 253 90.93 29.42 -57.03
#